data_AF-A0A6J4LLG5-F1
#
_entry.id   AF-A0A6J4LLG5-F1
#
_cell.length_a   1.000
_cell.length_b   1.000
_cell.length_c   1.000
_cell.angle_alpha   90.00
_cell.angle_beta   90.00
_cell.angle_gamma   90.00
#
_symmetry.space_group_name_H-M   'P 1'
#
loop_
_entity.id
_entity.type
_entity.pdbx_description
1 polymer ?
#
loop_
_entity_poly.entity_id
_entity_poly.type
_entity_poly.pdbx_seq_one_letter_code
_entity_poly.pdbx_strand_id
1 'polypeptide(L)'
;MCYIIHSKRTIFLFAEVSVSPIDLAAEMAAARKRRDDLTQRQLREARARAIRASVRPGSSRTEIEECARSFYPKLNPVLLEEAIELVCETPRDTVPLTTPVTG
;
A
#
# COMPACT_ATOMS: atom_id res chain seq x y z
N MET A 1 60.16 12.64 -12.06
CA MET A 1 60.22 12.80 -10.59
C MET A 1 58.80 12.74 -10.04
N CYS A 2 58.49 11.74 -9.23
CA CYS A 2 57.19 11.57 -8.58
C CYS A 2 57.34 11.86 -7.09
N TYR A 3 56.47 12.69 -6.53
CA TYR A 3 56.40 12.94 -5.10
C TYR A 3 55.22 12.17 -4.50
N ILE A 4 55.51 11.29 -3.53
CA ILE A 4 54.49 10.60 -2.75
C ILE A 4 54.11 11.51 -1.59
N ILE A 5 52.88 12.02 -1.56
CA ILE A 5 52.36 12.79 -0.43
C ILE A 5 51.95 11.81 0.68
N HIS A 6 52.73 11.74 1.75
CA HIS A 6 52.37 11.02 2.97
C HIS A 6 51.38 11.85 3.80
N SER A 7 50.09 11.57 3.66
CA SER A 7 49.06 12.14 4.54
C SER A 7 48.99 11.30 5.84
N LYS A 8 49.62 11.79 6.91
CA LYS A 8 49.41 11.27 8.27
C LYS A 8 48.10 11.81 8.84
N ARG A 9 46.97 11.40 8.27
CA ARG A 9 45.66 11.58 8.92
C ARG A 9 45.26 10.26 9.52
N THR A 10 45.64 10.09 10.79
CA THR A 10 45.03 9.10 11.67
C THR A 10 43.57 9.50 11.83
N ILE A 11 42.71 8.94 10.99
CA ILE A 11 41.27 9.08 11.14
C ILE A 11 40.87 8.12 12.25
N PHE A 12 40.78 8.63 13.48
CA PHE A 12 40.09 7.93 14.56
C PHE A 12 38.59 8.02 14.30
N LEU A 13 38.07 7.13 13.47
CA LEU A 13 36.64 6.84 13.36
C LEU A 13 36.33 5.69 14.32
N PHE A 14 36.36 5.96 15.63
CA PHE A 14 35.59 5.15 16.58
C PHE A 14 34.22 5.80 16.71
N ALA A 15 33.43 5.74 15.64
CA ALA A 15 31.99 5.68 15.81
C ALA A 15 31.72 4.23 16.22
N GLU A 16 31.66 3.96 17.52
CA GLU A 16 30.97 2.78 18.01
C GLU A 16 29.52 2.88 17.50
N VAL A 17 29.27 2.28 16.35
CA VAL A 17 27.93 1.88 15.97
C VAL A 17 27.60 0.79 16.97
N SER A 18 26.94 1.18 18.06
CA SER A 18 26.30 0.24 18.97
C SER A 18 25.22 -0.47 18.17
N VAL A 19 25.60 -1.54 17.47
CA VAL A 19 24.67 -2.51 16.93
C VAL A 19 24.03 -3.12 18.16
N SER A 20 22.84 -2.62 18.52
CA SER A 20 22.02 -3.34 19.49
C SER A 20 21.89 -4.76 18.97
N PRO A 21 21.87 -5.80 19.84
CA PRO A 21 21.56 -7.14 19.40
C PRO A 21 20.12 -7.13 18.93
N ILE A 22 19.94 -6.79 17.65
CA ILE A 22 18.68 -6.93 16.95
C ILE A 22 18.41 -8.42 17.00
N ASP A 23 17.33 -8.79 17.69
CA ASP A 23 16.81 -10.13 17.59
C ASP A 23 16.34 -10.32 16.14
N LEU A 24 17.25 -10.88 15.33
CA LEU A 24 17.03 -11.12 13.91
C LEU A 24 15.75 -11.92 13.69
N ALA A 25 15.41 -12.83 14.60
CA ALA A 25 14.17 -13.58 14.50
C ALA A 25 12.94 -12.67 14.67
N ALA A 26 12.97 -11.78 15.66
CA ALA A 26 11.90 -10.79 15.88
C ALA A 26 11.76 -9.83 14.70
N GLU A 27 12.85 -9.30 14.15
CA GLU A 27 12.80 -8.40 12.99
C GLU A 27 12.33 -9.11 11.72
N MET A 28 12.78 -10.35 11.49
CA MET A 28 12.30 -11.15 10.36
C MET A 28 10.80 -11.46 10.50
N ALA A 29 10.30 -11.72 11.71
CA ALA A 29 8.87 -11.90 11.97
C ALA A 29 8.09 -10.59 11.72
N ALA A 30 8.60 -9.45 12.20
CA ALA A 30 7.99 -8.14 11.95
C ALA A 30 7.99 -7.78 10.45
N ALA A 31 9.05 -8.11 9.73
CA ALA A 31 9.14 -7.92 8.28
C ALA A 31 8.13 -8.79 7.52
N ARG A 32 7.97 -10.06 7.90
CA ARG A 32 6.94 -10.96 7.33
C ARG A 32 5.54 -10.39 7.55
N LYS A 33 5.22 -9.99 8.78
CA LYS A 33 3.93 -9.38 9.11
C LYS A 33 3.64 -8.15 8.24
N ARG A 34 4.60 -7.22 8.12
CA ARG A 34 4.47 -6.03 7.27
C ARG A 34 4.20 -6.37 5.81
N ARG A 35 4.88 -7.39 5.28
CA ARG A 35 4.67 -7.86 3.90
C ARG A 35 3.30 -8.51 3.72
N ASP A 36 2.87 -9.31 4.68
CA ASP A 36 1.58 -9.98 4.62
C ASP A 36 0.44 -8.95 4.71
N ASP A 37 0.57 -7.94 5.58
CA ASP A 37 -0.35 -6.79 5.66
C ASP A 37 -0.42 -6.03 4.32
N LEU A 38 0.73 -5.75 3.69
CA LEU A 38 0.78 -5.12 2.37
C LEU A 38 0.09 -5.97 1.30
N THR A 39 0.33 -7.28 1.32
CA THR A 39 -0.26 -8.23 0.37
C THR A 39 -1.78 -8.27 0.54
N GLN A 40 -2.29 -8.28 1.79
CA GLN A 40 -3.73 -8.23 2.04
C GLN A 40 -4.35 -6.94 1.54
N ARG A 41 -3.70 -5.79 1.74
CA ARG A 41 -4.16 -4.50 1.20
C ARG A 41 -4.24 -4.52 -0.32
N GLN A 42 -3.19 -5.00 -0.99
CA GLN A 42 -3.16 -5.11 -2.45
C GLN A 42 -4.26 -6.03 -2.99
N LEU A 43 -4.49 -7.17 -2.34
CA LEU A 43 -5.56 -8.09 -2.72
C LEU A 43 -6.94 -7.44 -2.54
N ARG A 44 -7.14 -6.71 -1.44
CA ARG A 44 -8.38 -5.97 -1.18
C ARG A 44 -8.67 -4.94 -2.27
N GLU A 45 -7.69 -4.09 -2.59
CA GLU A 45 -7.82 -3.07 -3.64
C GLU A 45 -8.01 -3.67 -5.04
N ALA A 46 -7.28 -4.76 -5.35
CA ALA A 46 -7.40 -5.45 -6.62
C ALA A 46 -8.82 -6.01 -6.83
N ARG A 47 -9.42 -6.57 -5.77
CA ARG A 47 -10.81 -7.07 -5.82
C ARG A 47 -11.80 -5.94 -6.10
N ALA A 48 -11.70 -4.85 -5.35
CA ALA A 48 -12.54 -3.68 -5.55
C ALA A 48 -12.38 -3.11 -6.97
N ARG A 49 -11.15 -3.05 -7.50
CA ARG A 49 -10.88 -2.60 -8.87
C ARG A 49 -11.52 -3.51 -9.92
N ALA A 50 -11.44 -4.83 -9.74
CA ALA A 50 -12.06 -5.79 -10.65
C ALA A 50 -13.58 -5.60 -10.70
N ILE A 51 -14.23 -5.45 -9.54
CA ILE A 51 -15.68 -5.22 -9.45
C ILE A 51 -16.04 -3.86 -10.08
N ARG A 52 -15.30 -2.78 -9.78
CA ARG A 52 -15.52 -1.45 -10.40
C ARG A 52 -15.43 -1.48 -11.92
N ALA A 53 -14.51 -2.28 -12.47
CA ALA A 53 -14.34 -2.39 -13.92
C ALA A 53 -15.48 -3.16 -14.60
N SER A 54 -16.19 -4.01 -13.86
CA SER A 54 -17.29 -4.82 -14.39
C SER A 54 -18.69 -4.23 -14.19
N VAL A 55 -18.82 -3.24 -13.31
CA VAL A 55 -20.09 -2.53 -13.06
C VAL A 55 -20.10 -1.16 -13.74
N ARG A 56 -21.29 -0.65 -14.04
CA ARG A 56 -21.43 0.70 -14.62
C ARG A 56 -21.29 1.75 -13.51
N PRO A 57 -20.75 2.94 -13.81
CA PRO A 57 -20.81 4.06 -12.88
C PRO A 57 -22.27 4.36 -12.50
N GLY A 58 -22.55 4.44 -11.20
CA GLY A 58 -23.91 4.64 -10.68
C GLY A 58 -24.76 3.37 -10.56
N SER A 59 -24.21 2.18 -10.79
CA SER A 59 -24.87 0.91 -10.50
C SER A 59 -25.35 0.84 -9.04
N SER A 60 -26.52 0.24 -8.84
CA SER A 60 -27.09 0.04 -7.52
C SER A 60 -26.24 -0.92 -6.67
N ARG A 61 -26.32 -0.82 -5.33
CA ARG A 61 -25.61 -1.74 -4.44
C ARG A 61 -25.93 -3.21 -4.75
N THR A 62 -27.19 -3.51 -5.06
CA THR A 62 -27.64 -4.86 -5.42
C THR A 62 -26.98 -5.39 -6.68
N GLU A 63 -26.82 -4.56 -7.73
CA GLU A 63 -26.07 -4.95 -8.94
C GLU A 63 -24.60 -5.23 -8.64
N ILE A 64 -23.99 -4.40 -7.77
CA ILE A 64 -22.60 -4.57 -7.36
C ILE A 64 -22.43 -5.88 -6.58
N GLU A 65 -23.34 -6.19 -5.67
CA GLU A 65 -23.34 -7.44 -4.89
C GLU A 65 -23.48 -8.68 -5.79
N GLU A 66 -24.41 -8.66 -6.75
CA GLU A 66 -24.58 -9.75 -7.71
C GLU A 66 -23.33 -9.94 -8.57
N CYS A 67 -22.76 -8.83 -9.06
CA CYS A 67 -21.52 -8.84 -9.82
C CYS A 67 -20.36 -9.42 -8.99
N ALA A 68 -20.22 -8.97 -7.74
CA ALA A 68 -19.17 -9.45 -6.83
C ALA A 68 -19.30 -10.96 -6.56
N ARG A 69 -20.51 -11.46 -6.30
CA ARG A 69 -20.78 -12.90 -6.11
C ARG A 69 -20.46 -13.72 -7.37
N SER A 70 -20.69 -13.15 -8.56
CA SER A 70 -20.35 -13.80 -9.84
C SER A 70 -18.85 -13.89 -10.07
N PHE A 71 -18.10 -12.82 -9.73
CA PHE A 71 -16.64 -12.77 -9.87
C PHE A 71 -15.91 -13.62 -8.84
N TYR A 72 -16.46 -13.74 -7.63
CA TYR A 72 -15.81 -14.38 -6.50
C TYR A 72 -16.72 -15.42 -5.80
N PRO A 73 -17.12 -16.51 -6.50
CA PRO A 73 -18.13 -17.46 -5.98
C PRO A 73 -17.67 -18.26 -4.76
N LYS A 74 -16.36 -18.36 -4.53
CA LYS A 74 -15.75 -19.11 -3.40
C LYS A 74 -15.12 -18.22 -2.34
N LEU A 75 -15.24 -16.89 -2.48
CA LEU A 75 -14.64 -15.98 -1.52
C LEU A 75 -15.45 -15.97 -0.23
N ASN A 76 -14.76 -15.81 0.90
CA ASN A 76 -15.42 -15.67 2.19
C ASN A 76 -16.39 -14.47 2.14
N PRO A 77 -17.64 -14.61 2.62
CA PRO A 77 -18.64 -13.54 2.57
C PRO A 77 -18.16 -12.24 3.25
N VAL A 78 -17.35 -12.31 4.31
CA VAL A 78 -16.82 -11.12 4.99
C VAL A 78 -15.87 -10.33 4.09
N LEU A 79 -15.00 -11.03 3.35
CA LEU A 79 -14.06 -10.41 2.42
C LEU A 79 -14.75 -9.89 1.14
N LEU A 80 -15.88 -10.51 0.80
CA LEU A 80 -16.72 -10.07 -0.31
C LEU A 80 -17.43 -8.76 0.05
N GLU A 81 -18.03 -8.70 1.23
CA GLU A 81 -18.69 -7.50 1.74
C GLU A 81 -17.72 -6.32 1.82
N GLU A 82 -16.52 -6.56 2.34
CA GLU A 82 -15.47 -5.53 2.40
C GLU A 82 -15.08 -5.00 1.00
N ALA A 83 -15.06 -5.86 -0.02
CA ALA A 83 -14.80 -5.41 -1.38
C ALA A 83 -15.98 -4.62 -1.97
N ILE A 84 -17.22 -5.00 -1.64
CA ILE A 84 -18.44 -4.29 -2.05
C ILE A 84 -18.51 -2.91 -1.37
N GLU A 85 -18.22 -2.83 -0.07
CA GLU A 85 -18.15 -1.58 0.68
C GLU A 85 -17.16 -0.62 0.05
N LEU A 86 -15.95 -1.08 -0.26
CA LEU A 86 -14.96 -0.26 -0.97
C LEU A 86 -15.44 0.21 -2.35
N VAL A 87 -16.21 -0.59 -3.07
CA VAL A 87 -16.75 -0.20 -4.39
C VAL A 87 -17.86 0.85 -4.22
N CYS A 88 -18.73 0.66 -3.24
CA CYS A 88 -19.86 1.55 -2.93
C CYS A 88 -19.41 2.87 -2.30
N GLU A 89 -18.37 2.84 -1.48
CA GLU A 89 -17.61 4.00 -1.02
C GLU A 89 -16.84 4.56 -2.21
N THR A 90 -17.56 5.32 -3.03
CA THR A 90 -16.98 6.05 -4.16
C THR A 90 -15.74 6.81 -3.68
N PRO A 91 -14.57 6.66 -4.35
CA PRO A 91 -13.48 7.60 -4.13
C PRO A 91 -13.98 8.98 -4.51
N ARG A 92 -13.96 9.90 -3.54
CA ARG A 92 -14.13 11.34 -3.78
C ARG A 92 -12.93 11.85 -4.57
N ASP A 93 -12.86 11.55 -5.86
CA ASP A 93 -11.89 12.19 -6.75
C ASP A 93 -12.41 13.57 -7.17
N THR A 94 -11.81 14.58 -6.52
CA THR A 94 -11.32 15.83 -7.12
C THR A 94 -12.28 16.71 -7.94
N VAL A 95 -12.68 17.84 -7.33
CA VAL A 95 -12.70 19.12 -8.05
C VAL A 95 -11.77 20.08 -7.28
N PRO A 96 -10.58 20.43 -7.80
CA PRO A 96 -9.96 21.68 -7.40
C PRO A 96 -10.78 22.78 -8.07
N LEU A 97 -11.66 23.45 -7.32
CA LEU A 97 -12.29 24.69 -7.77
C LEU A 97 -11.23 25.80 -7.78
N THR A 98 -10.39 25.80 -8.80
CA THR A 98 -9.65 27.00 -9.22
C THR A 98 -10.57 27.82 -10.12
N THR A 99 -11.08 28.93 -9.59
CA THR A 99 -10.88 30.29 -10.14
C THR A 99 -11.55 31.32 -9.21
N PRO A 100 -10.83 32.31 -8.66
CA PRO A 100 -11.47 33.54 -8.22
C PRO A 100 -11.78 34.37 -9.48
N VAL A 101 -13.07 34.57 -9.77
CA VAL A 101 -13.50 35.65 -10.67
C VAL A 101 -13.71 36.87 -9.79
N THR A 102 -12.72 37.76 -9.76
CA THR A 102 -12.88 39.10 -9.21
C THR A 102 -13.22 40.02 -10.37
N GLY A 103 -14.47 40.49 -10.40
CA GLY A 103 -14.92 41.63 -11.18
C GLY A 103 -15.21 42.79 -10.25
#